data_AF-A0A7W0WSY1-F1
#
_entry.id   AF-A0A7W0WSY1-F1
#
_cell.length_a   1.000
_cell.length_b   1.000
_cell.length_c   1.000
_cell.angle_alpha   90.00
_cell.angle_beta   90.00
_cell.angle_gamma   90.00
#
_symmetry.space_group_name_H-M   'P 1'
#
loop_
_entity.id
_entity.type
_entity.pdbx_description
1 polymer ?
#
loop_
_entity_poly.entity_id
_entity_poly.type
_entity_poly.pdbx_seq_one_letter_code
_entity_poly.pdbx_strand_id
1 'polypeptide(L)'
;MAHQLILVLDFGSQYTQLIARRIREQAVYCEIHPYTLALDPELRQIRDMKPMGIVLSGGPNSVYDEGAPTMTPAIYDLGIPILGICYGAQLTARLLGGDVRPAERREYGRATVRVLESEG
;
A
#
# COMPACT_ATOMS: atom_id res chain seq x y z
N MET A 1 7.41 -2.60 26.31
CA MET A 1 8.03 -2.40 24.98
C MET A 1 6.92 -2.08 24.01
N ALA A 2 6.99 -0.94 23.30
CA ALA A 2 5.99 -0.63 22.29
C ALA A 2 6.10 -1.65 21.16
N HIS A 3 4.98 -2.28 20.80
CA HIS A 3 4.95 -3.29 19.75
C HIS A 3 5.15 -2.58 18.40
N GLN A 4 6.10 -3.04 17.59
CA GLN A 4 6.31 -2.50 16.25
C GLN A 4 5.20 -3.03 15.34
N LEU A 5 4.25 -2.15 14.99
CA LEU A 5 3.12 -2.46 14.11
C LEU A 5 3.41 -2.02 12.68
N ILE A 6 3.24 -2.93 11.72
CA ILE A 6 3.07 -2.60 10.30
C ILE A 6 1.59 -2.70 9.94
N LEU A 7 1.04 -1.63 9.38
CA LEU A 7 -0.34 -1.60 8.91
C LEU A 7 -0.39 -2.02 7.44
N VAL A 8 -1.20 -3.03 7.11
CA VAL A 8 -1.45 -3.44 5.73
C VAL A 8 -2.84 -2.96 5.32
N LEU A 9 -2.92 -2.04 4.35
CA LEU A 9 -4.18 -1.57 3.78
C LEU A 9 -4.55 -2.42 2.57
N ASP A 10 -5.71 -3.09 2.66
CA ASP A 10 -6.22 -4.00 1.64
C ASP A 10 -7.09 -3.27 0.62
N PHE A 11 -6.64 -3.27 -0.63
CA PHE A 11 -7.35 -2.78 -1.82
C PHE A 11 -8.01 -3.91 -2.63
N GLY A 12 -8.10 -5.12 -2.07
CA GLY A 12 -8.77 -6.27 -2.66
C GLY A 12 -7.83 -7.27 -3.36
N SER A 13 -6.54 -7.31 -3.00
CA SER A 13 -5.59 -8.26 -3.58
C SER A 13 -5.81 -9.67 -3.03
N GLN A 14 -5.74 -10.66 -3.92
CA GLN A 14 -5.67 -12.08 -3.55
C GLN A 14 -4.42 -12.41 -2.71
N TYR A 15 -3.41 -11.54 -2.72
CA TYR A 15 -2.13 -11.73 -2.03
C TYR A 15 -2.00 -10.93 -0.72
N THR A 16 -3.02 -10.18 -0.28
CA THR A 16 -2.92 -9.36 0.95
C THR A 16 -2.55 -10.19 2.18
N GLN A 17 -3.13 -11.39 2.33
CA GLN A 17 -2.80 -12.31 3.42
C GLN A 17 -1.35 -12.83 3.34
N LEU A 18 -0.81 -12.97 2.12
CA LEU A 18 0.59 -13.37 1.93
C LEU A 18 1.55 -12.26 2.37
N ILE A 19 1.23 -10.99 2.10
CA ILE A 19 2.00 -9.83 2.60
C ILE A 19 2.10 -9.88 4.12
N ALA A 20 0.96 -10.00 4.81
CA ALA A 20 0.93 -10.07 6.27
C ALA A 20 1.70 -11.29 6.81
N ARG A 21 1.59 -12.45 6.15
CA ARG A 21 2.38 -13.63 6.49
C ARG A 21 3.88 -13.34 6.37
N ARG A 22 4.34 -12.72 5.29
CA ARG A 22 5.77 -12.39 5.09
C ARG A 22 6.30 -11.42 6.15
N ILE A 23 5.50 -10.42 6.54
CA ILE A 23 5.88 -9.49 7.62
C ILE A 23 6.03 -10.24 8.95
N ARG A 24 5.06 -11.12 9.28
CA ARG A 24 5.11 -11.92 10.52
C ARG A 24 6.26 -12.93 10.53
N GLU A 25 6.63 -13.48 9.39
CA GLU A 25 7.82 -14.33 9.24
C GLU A 25 9.12 -13.58 9.55
N GLN A 26 9.14 -12.24 9.50
CA GLN A 26 10.25 -11.39 9.97
C GLN A 26 10.13 -11.01 11.47
N ALA A 27 9.26 -11.69 12.23
CA ALA A 27 8.99 -11.41 13.65
C ALA A 27 8.46 -10.00 13.94
N VAL A 28 7.83 -9.35 12.95
CA VAL A 28 7.17 -8.04 13.10
C VAL A 28 5.65 -8.23 13.15
N TYR A 29 4.98 -7.51 14.05
CA TYR A 29 3.52 -7.55 14.14
C TYR A 29 2.87 -6.75 13.03
N CYS A 30 1.77 -7.26 12.51
CA CYS A 30 1.01 -6.56 11.49
C CYS A 30 -0.49 -6.85 11.59
N GLU A 31 -1.26 -5.83 11.22
CA GLU A 31 -2.71 -5.90 11.08
C GLU A 31 -3.09 -5.61 9.63
N ILE A 32 -4.10 -6.33 9.14
CA ILE A 32 -4.71 -6.06 7.83
C ILE A 32 -6.00 -5.30 8.09
N HIS A 33 -6.15 -4.15 7.45
CA HIS A 33 -7.35 -3.34 7.50
C HIS A 33 -7.82 -3.01 6.08
N PRO A 34 -9.14 -2.83 5.87
CA PRO A 34 -9.62 -2.35 4.58
C PRO A 34 -9.07 -0.96 4.28
N TYR A 35 -8.86 -0.65 3.00
CA TYR A 35 -8.40 0.69 2.57
C TYR A 35 -9.28 1.84 3.09
N THR A 36 -10.55 1.55 3.41
CA THR A 36 -11.53 2.52 3.92
C THR A 36 -11.09 3.19 5.22
N LEU A 37 -10.20 2.55 5.99
CA LEU A 37 -9.57 3.13 7.17
C LEU A 37 -8.79 4.43 6.86
N ALA A 38 -8.27 4.53 5.63
CA ALA A 38 -7.52 5.68 5.13
C ALA A 38 -8.38 6.65 4.30
N LEU A 39 -9.70 6.59 4.39
CA LEU A 39 -10.59 7.60 3.80
C LEU A 39 -10.81 8.80 4.73
N ASP A 40 -10.61 8.63 6.03
CA ASP A 40 -10.66 9.72 7.01
C ASP A 40 -9.55 10.75 6.73
N PRO A 41 -9.85 12.02 6.41
CA PRO A 41 -8.85 13.04 6.16
C PRO A 41 -7.90 13.28 7.34
N GLU A 42 -8.35 13.05 8.57
CA GLU A 42 -7.53 13.23 9.78
C GLU A 42 -6.74 11.97 10.16
N LEU A 43 -7.08 10.82 9.55
CA LEU A 43 -6.46 9.52 9.80
C LEU A 43 -6.47 9.13 11.28
N ARG A 44 -7.53 9.47 12.03
CA ARG A 44 -7.57 9.32 13.50
C ARG A 44 -7.25 7.90 13.93
N GLN A 45 -7.93 6.92 13.33
CA GLN A 45 -7.75 5.51 13.66
C GLN A 45 -6.34 5.01 13.35
N ILE A 46 -5.75 5.44 12.23
CA ILE A 46 -4.38 5.06 11.85
C ILE A 46 -3.37 5.71 12.81
N ARG A 47 -3.59 6.97 13.21
CA ARG A 47 -2.75 7.66 14.20
C ARG A 47 -2.83 7.00 15.57
N ASP A 48 -4.01 6.56 15.99
CA ASP A 48 -4.22 5.86 17.26
C ASP A 48 -3.49 4.51 17.32
N MET A 49 -3.44 3.80 16.19
CA MET A 49 -2.68 2.54 16.04
C MET A 49 -1.17 2.73 16.11
N LYS A 50 -0.64 3.93 15.82
CA LYS A 50 0.79 4.27 15.82
C LYS A 50 1.66 3.28 15.01
N PRO A 51 1.33 3.02 13.73
CA PRO A 51 2.13 2.14 12.90
C PRO A 51 3.54 2.71 12.66
N MET A 52 4.52 1.83 12.60
CA MET A 52 5.90 2.16 12.21
C MET A 52 6.07 2.25 10.69
N GLY A 53 5.12 1.71 9.92
CA GLY A 53 5.11 1.76 8.47
C GLY A 53 3.80 1.19 7.92
N ILE A 54 3.51 1.52 6.65
CA ILE A 54 2.28 1.13 5.97
C ILE A 54 2.60 0.39 4.67
N VAL A 55 1.89 -0.71 4.42
CA VAL A 55 1.93 -1.41 3.13
C VAL A 55 0.58 -1.27 2.44
N LEU A 56 0.57 -0.71 1.24
CA LEU A 56 -0.59 -0.59 0.37
C LEU A 56 -0.62 -1.81 -0.55
N SER A 57 -1.62 -2.68 -0.39
CA SER A 57 -1.71 -3.90 -1.19
C SER A 57 -1.96 -3.63 -2.67
N GLY A 58 -1.83 -4.68 -3.48
CA GLY A 58 -2.41 -4.70 -4.82
C GLY A 58 -3.94 -4.67 -4.79
N GLY A 59 -4.54 -4.72 -5.97
CA GLY A 59 -5.98 -4.79 -6.18
C GLY A 59 -6.29 -5.13 -7.64
N PRO A 60 -7.50 -5.63 -7.93
CA PRO A 60 -7.89 -6.02 -9.30
C PRO A 60 -8.37 -4.85 -10.16
N ASN A 61 -8.56 -3.67 -9.56
CA ASN A 61 -9.11 -2.48 -10.22
C ASN A 61 -8.01 -1.70 -10.95
N SER A 62 -8.37 -0.91 -11.95
CA SER A 62 -7.53 0.20 -12.41
C SER A 62 -7.77 1.40 -11.50
N VAL A 63 -6.72 2.16 -11.20
CA VAL A 63 -6.86 3.38 -10.38
C VAL A 63 -7.81 4.40 -11.00
N TYR A 64 -8.02 4.37 -12.33
CA TYR A 64 -8.92 5.26 -13.07
C TYR A 64 -10.36 4.77 -13.16
N ASP A 65 -10.66 3.54 -12.73
CA ASP A 65 -12.03 3.04 -12.80
C ASP A 65 -12.93 3.88 -11.89
N GLU A 66 -14.17 4.11 -12.32
CA GLU A 66 -15.17 4.79 -11.50
C GLU A 66 -15.45 3.95 -10.24
N GLY A 67 -15.34 4.58 -9.06
CA GLY A 67 -15.48 3.88 -7.78
C GLY A 67 -14.28 3.00 -7.39
N ALA A 68 -13.14 3.11 -8.08
CA ALA A 68 -11.93 2.39 -7.69
C ALA A 68 -11.51 2.72 -6.24
N PRO A 69 -11.06 1.72 -5.45
CA PRO A 69 -10.56 1.92 -4.09
C PRO A 69 -9.51 3.04 -3.99
N THR A 70 -9.69 3.98 -3.07
CA THR A 70 -8.79 5.13 -2.93
C THR A 70 -8.51 5.45 -1.46
N MET A 71 -7.64 6.41 -1.19
CA MET A 71 -7.32 6.90 0.15
C MET A 71 -6.98 8.39 0.12
N THR A 72 -6.99 9.03 1.30
CA THR A 72 -6.56 10.43 1.43
C THR A 72 -5.05 10.57 1.17
N PRO A 73 -4.59 11.60 0.42
CA PRO A 73 -3.17 11.91 0.30
C PRO A 73 -2.49 12.24 1.64
N ALA A 74 -3.25 12.64 2.66
CA ALA A 74 -2.73 12.94 3.99
C ALA A 74 -1.99 11.76 4.64
N ILE A 75 -2.14 10.54 4.12
CA ILE A 75 -1.40 9.37 4.58
C ILE A 75 0.12 9.56 4.42
N TYR A 76 0.54 10.28 3.38
CA TYR A 76 1.95 10.56 3.10
C TYR A 76 2.55 11.59 4.07
N ASP A 77 1.71 12.34 4.80
CA ASP A 77 2.12 13.33 5.80
C ASP A 77 2.33 12.72 7.20
N LEU A 78 2.16 11.40 7.36
CA LEU A 78 2.35 10.70 8.64
C LEU A 78 3.81 10.62 9.09
N GLY A 79 4.78 10.91 8.21
CA GLY A 79 6.21 10.87 8.54
C GLY A 79 6.76 9.46 8.78
N ILE A 80 6.07 8.44 8.26
CA ILE A 80 6.47 7.02 8.35
C ILE A 80 6.64 6.41 6.95
N PRO A 81 7.45 5.35 6.78
CA PRO A 81 7.62 4.69 5.49
C PRO A 81 6.33 4.07 4.96
N ILE A 82 6.10 4.22 3.65
CA ILE A 82 4.95 3.65 2.93
C ILE A 82 5.45 2.86 1.72
N LEU A 83 5.05 1.60 1.62
CA LEU A 83 5.34 0.71 0.49
C LEU A 83 4.07 0.45 -0.31
N GLY A 84 4.06 0.82 -1.59
CA GLY A 84 3.00 0.47 -2.53
C GLY A 84 3.32 -0.79 -3.34
N ILE A 85 2.39 -1.74 -3.42
CA ILE A 85 2.53 -2.96 -4.23
C ILE A 85 1.48 -2.96 -5.33
N CYS A 86 1.91 -3.05 -6.60
CA CYS A 86 1.01 -3.08 -7.77
C CYS A 86 0.01 -1.91 -7.75
N TYR A 87 -1.28 -2.16 -7.50
CA TYR A 87 -2.30 -1.12 -7.34
C TYR A 87 -1.89 -0.04 -6.33
N GLY A 88 -1.35 -0.41 -5.17
CA GLY A 88 -0.88 0.55 -4.17
C GLY A 88 0.24 1.47 -4.69
N ALA A 89 1.11 0.97 -5.56
CA ALA A 89 2.15 1.78 -6.21
C ALA A 89 1.55 2.73 -7.26
N GLN A 90 0.59 2.26 -8.06
CA GLN A 90 -0.14 3.09 -9.02
C GLN A 90 -0.93 4.20 -8.33
N LEU A 91 -1.65 3.85 -7.25
CA LEU A 91 -2.42 4.81 -6.46
C LEU A 91 -1.51 5.86 -5.83
N THR A 92 -0.33 5.45 -5.34
CA THR A 92 0.69 6.38 -4.82
C THR A 92 1.16 7.35 -5.88
N ALA A 93 1.54 6.86 -7.06
CA ALA A 93 1.95 7.71 -8.16
C ALA A 93 0.88 8.76 -8.49
N ARG A 94 -0.39 8.33 -8.61
CA ARG A 94 -1.51 9.22 -8.92
C ARG A 94 -1.77 10.27 -7.84
N LEU A 95 -1.83 9.87 -6.57
CA LEU A 95 -2.15 10.79 -5.46
C LEU A 95 -1.05 11.83 -5.21
N LEU A 96 0.20 11.51 -5.58
CA LEU A 96 1.33 12.43 -5.50
C LEU A 96 1.57 13.23 -6.80
N GLY A 97 0.59 13.25 -7.71
CA GLY A 97 0.64 14.08 -8.94
C GLY A 97 1.39 13.46 -10.11
N GLY A 98 1.80 12.21 -10.01
CA GLY A 98 2.34 11.42 -11.12
C GLY A 98 1.25 10.91 -12.07
N ASP A 99 1.69 10.37 -13.20
CA ASP A 99 0.83 9.80 -14.24
C ASP A 99 0.88 8.27 -14.21
N VAL A 100 -0.27 7.63 -14.38
CA VAL A 100 -0.40 6.16 -14.48
C VAL A 100 -1.00 5.84 -15.84
N ARG A 101 -0.31 5.04 -16.64
CA ARG A 101 -0.79 4.69 -17.98
C ARG A 101 -1.55 3.38 -17.97
N PRO A 102 -2.72 3.29 -18.64
CA PRO A 102 -3.39 2.03 -18.83
C PRO A 102 -2.51 1.11 -19.69
N ALA A 103 -2.42 -0.16 -19.32
CA ALA A 103 -1.82 -1.18 -20.15
C ALA A 103 -2.92 -1.86 -20.98
N GLU A 104 -2.63 -2.18 -22.24
CA GLU A 104 -3.56 -2.89 -23.12
C GLU A 104 -3.90 -4.30 -22.59
N ARG A 105 -3.01 -4.89 -21.79
CA ARG A 105 -3.20 -6.20 -21.15
C ARG A 105 -2.69 -6.18 -19.72
N ARG A 106 -3.39 -6.92 -18.86
CA ARG A 106 -2.91 -7.23 -17.50
C ARG A 106 -1.86 -8.32 -17.62
N GLU A 107 -0.61 -7.99 -17.32
CA GLU A 107 0.49 -8.95 -17.35
C GLU A 107 0.79 -9.47 -15.94
N TYR A 108 0.68 -10.78 -15.77
CA TYR A 108 1.24 -11.50 -14.63
C TYR A 108 2.24 -12.50 -15.18
N GLY A 109 3.53 -12.26 -14.90
CA GLY A 109 4.60 -13.06 -15.46
C GLY A 109 5.93 -12.76 -14.80
N ARG A 110 6.91 -13.61 -15.09
CA ARG A 110 8.28 -13.33 -14.68
C ARG A 110 8.84 -12.23 -15.56
N ALA A 111 9.45 -11.24 -14.94
CA ALA A 111 10.21 -10.20 -15.61
C ALA A 111 11.53 -9.99 -14.85
N THR A 112 12.56 -9.54 -15.56
CA THR A 112 13.83 -9.17 -14.95
C THR A 112 13.84 -7.67 -14.70
N VAL A 113 14.04 -7.26 -13.45
CA VAL A 113 14.22 -5.86 -13.07
C VAL A 113 15.70 -5.56 -12.94
N ARG A 114 16.17 -4.47 -13.56
CA ARG A 114 17.54 -3.97 -13.38
C ARG A 114 17.51 -2.83 -12.38
N VAL A 115 18.19 -3.03 -11.25
CA VAL A 115 18.43 -1.96 -10.27
C VAL A 115 19.59 -1.11 -10.79
N LEU A 116 19.34 0.19 -10.98
CA LEU A 116 20.35 1.14 -11.45
C LEU A 116 21.12 1.75 -10.28
N GLU A 117 20.39 2.06 -9.21
CA GLU A 117 20.89 2.64 -7.97
C GLU A 117 20.21 1.93 -6.80
N SER A 118 20.96 1.68 -5.73
CA SER A 118 20.47 1.02 -4.52
C SER A 118 20.90 1.86 -3.33
N GLU A 119 20.07 2.83 -2.97
CA GLU A 119 20.22 3.56 -1.71
C GLU A 119 19.08 3.18 -0.78
N GLY A 120 19.46 2.57 0.35
CA GLY A 120 18.57 2.05 1.38
C GLY A 120 19.38 1.58 2.58
#